data_AF-A0A849BNF1-F1
#
_entry.id   AF-A0A849BNF1-F1
#
_cell.length_a   1.000
_cell.length_b   1.000
_cell.length_c   1.000
_cell.angle_alpha   90.00
_cell.angle_beta   90.00
_cell.angle_gamma   90.00
#
_symmetry.space_group_name_H-M   'P 1'
#
loop_
_entity.id
_entity.type
_entity.pdbx_description
1 polymer ?
#
loop_
_entity_poly.entity_id
_entity_poly.type
_entity_poly.pdbx_seq_one_letter_code
_entity_poly.pdbx_strand_id
1 'polypeptide(L)'
;MGSFRVLLLAVLLVLGGLLLVRRLASARVTSADVSWLAGAAPGAPVPDDEAHVAARYLARHRRHRSVGGLLGVALAVVVGVRWYQSVGFGFSQGSPLADVLFCGVAGVLVGALLAETYRLRPAAGARTASLEPHAPAPHAGTVLAARVVLAASLVAGAALLVTGAGAAAVTSAAAGALVVGV
;
A
#
# COMPACT_ATOMS: atom_id res chain seq x y z
N MET A 1 33.17 0.82 -5.35
CA MET A 1 32.34 -0.08 -6.20
C MET A 1 31.11 -0.68 -5.49
N GLY A 2 31.01 -0.67 -4.15
CA GLY A 2 29.83 -1.20 -3.43
C GLY A 2 28.56 -0.34 -3.54
N SER A 3 28.70 0.99 -3.53
CA SER A 3 27.57 1.93 -3.45
C SER A 3 26.68 1.94 -4.70
N PHE A 4 27.25 1.77 -5.89
CA PHE A 4 26.51 1.73 -7.15
C PHE A 4 25.61 0.48 -7.26
N ARG A 5 26.11 -0.68 -6.80
CA ARG A 5 25.34 -1.94 -6.80
C ARG A 5 24.16 -1.85 -5.84
N VAL A 6 24.35 -1.26 -4.66
CA VAL A 6 23.29 -1.03 -3.68
C VAL A 6 22.23 -0.06 -4.21
N LEU A 7 22.65 1.03 -4.86
CA LEU A 7 21.74 1.98 -5.52
C LEU A 7 20.92 1.31 -6.63
N LEU A 8 21.57 0.54 -7.50
CA LEU A 8 20.90 -0.19 -8.57
C LEU A 8 19.87 -1.18 -8.01
N LEU A 9 20.23 -1.91 -6.94
CA LEU A 9 19.33 -2.89 -6.31
C LEU A 9 18.13 -2.22 -5.64
N ALA A 10 18.35 -1.09 -4.96
CA ALA A 10 17.28 -0.29 -4.37
C ALA A 10 16.33 0.27 -5.44
N VAL A 11 16.87 0.82 -6.54
CA VAL A 11 16.09 1.34 -7.67
C VAL A 11 15.29 0.20 -8.33
N LEU A 12 15.91 -0.95 -8.57
CA LEU A 12 15.23 -2.12 -9.15
C LEU A 12 14.14 -2.68 -8.22
N LEU A 13 14.35 -2.68 -6.89
CA LEU A 13 13.32 -3.06 -5.93
C LEU A 13 12.15 -2.08 -5.93
N VAL A 14 12.43 -0.78 -5.99
CA VAL A 14 11.39 0.24 -6.07
C VAL A 14 10.61 0.12 -7.37
N LEU A 15 11.28 0.02 -8.53
CA LEU A 15 10.64 -0.13 -9.84
C LEU A 15 9.88 -1.46 -9.96
N GLY A 16 10.50 -2.56 -9.57
CA GLY A 16 9.88 -3.89 -9.54
C GLY A 16 8.67 -3.93 -8.62
N GLY A 17 8.79 -3.33 -7.43
CA GLY A 17 7.69 -3.15 -6.49
C GLY A 17 6.55 -2.31 -7.08
N LEU A 18 6.86 -1.18 -7.71
CA LEU A 18 5.86 -0.30 -8.36
C LEU A 18 5.12 -1.02 -9.49
N LEU A 19 5.84 -1.77 -10.32
CA LEU A 19 5.27 -2.59 -11.39
C LEU A 19 4.41 -3.71 -10.80
N LEU A 20 4.82 -4.32 -9.70
CA LEU A 20 4.06 -5.35 -9.00
C LEU A 20 2.79 -4.78 -8.34
N VAL A 21 2.86 -3.63 -7.67
CA VAL A 21 1.67 -2.89 -7.18
C VAL A 21 0.73 -2.65 -8.35
N ARG A 22 1.23 -2.11 -9.47
CA ARG A 22 0.40 -1.79 -10.63
C ARG A 22 -0.27 -3.03 -11.21
N ARG A 23 0.47 -4.14 -11.33
CA ARG A 23 -0.07 -5.43 -11.80
C ARG A 23 -1.10 -6.01 -10.83
N LEU A 24 -0.82 -6.02 -9.53
CA LEU A 24 -1.74 -6.54 -8.51
C LEU A 24 -2.98 -5.65 -8.35
N ALA A 25 -2.82 -4.33 -8.43
CA ALA A 25 -3.94 -3.38 -8.45
C ALA A 25 -4.78 -3.49 -9.73
N SER A 26 -4.23 -4.07 -10.80
CA SER A 26 -4.96 -4.38 -12.03
C SER A 26 -5.60 -5.77 -12.04
N ALA A 27 -5.38 -6.60 -11.01
CA ALA A 27 -6.08 -7.87 -10.86
C ALA A 27 -7.57 -7.58 -10.70
N ARG A 28 -8.36 -7.98 -11.70
CA ARG A 28 -9.78 -7.68 -11.77
C ARG A 28 -10.51 -8.42 -10.65
N VAL A 29 -11.40 -7.71 -9.96
CA VAL A 29 -12.37 -8.36 -9.06
C VAL A 29 -13.24 -9.27 -9.91
N THR A 30 -13.34 -10.53 -9.52
CA THR A 30 -14.14 -11.52 -10.26
C THR A 30 -15.58 -11.52 -9.78
N SER A 31 -16.50 -12.01 -10.62
CA SER A 31 -17.90 -12.21 -10.21
C SER A 31 -18.02 -13.18 -9.03
N ALA A 32 -17.13 -14.18 -8.93
CA ALA A 32 -17.07 -15.10 -7.81
C ALA A 32 -16.72 -14.41 -6.48
N ASP A 33 -15.80 -13.43 -6.49
CA ASP A 33 -15.47 -12.65 -5.30
C ASP A 33 -16.68 -11.82 -4.83
N VAL A 34 -17.44 -11.28 -5.78
CA VAL A 34 -18.64 -10.48 -5.51
C VAL A 34 -19.76 -11.37 -4.96
N SER A 35 -20.03 -12.52 -5.58
CA SER A 35 -21.06 -13.44 -5.09
C SER A 35 -20.72 -13.97 -3.69
N TRP A 36 -19.44 -14.27 -3.42
CA TRP A 36 -18.99 -14.69 -2.10
C TRP A 36 -19.22 -13.60 -1.05
N LEU A 37 -18.88 -12.35 -1.35
CA LEU A 37 -19.08 -11.24 -0.42
C LEU A 37 -20.57 -10.94 -0.17
N ALA A 38 -21.41 -11.09 -1.19
CA ALA A 38 -22.86 -10.93 -1.10
C ALA A 38 -23.56 -12.10 -0.38
N GLY A 39 -22.82 -13.16 0.01
CA GLY A 39 -23.41 -14.37 0.58
C GLY A 39 -24.23 -15.18 -0.42
N ALA A 40 -24.08 -14.91 -1.72
CA ALA A 40 -24.75 -15.62 -2.79
C ALA A 40 -23.97 -16.89 -3.19
N ALA A 41 -24.66 -17.86 -3.78
CA ALA A 41 -24.00 -19.04 -4.33
C ALA A 41 -22.96 -18.62 -5.40
N PRO A 42 -21.86 -19.37 -5.56
CA PRO A 42 -20.85 -19.04 -6.56
C PRO A 42 -21.44 -18.87 -7.96
N GLY A 43 -21.27 -17.68 -8.55
CA GLY A 43 -21.79 -17.37 -9.89
C GLY A 43 -23.27 -17.00 -9.95
N ALA A 44 -23.97 -16.94 -8.81
CA ALA A 44 -25.32 -16.39 -8.77
C ALA A 44 -25.32 -14.89 -9.11
N PRO A 45 -26.34 -14.41 -9.84
CA PRO A 45 -26.46 -13.00 -10.17
C PRO A 45 -26.69 -12.18 -8.90
N VAL A 46 -25.86 -11.16 -8.71
CA VAL A 46 -26.01 -10.13 -7.67
C VAL A 46 -26.53 -8.87 -8.36
N PRO A 47 -27.51 -8.13 -7.78
CA PRO A 47 -27.98 -6.88 -8.35
C PRO A 47 -26.82 -5.93 -8.70
N ASP A 48 -26.90 -5.26 -9.85
CA ASP A 48 -25.76 -4.50 -10.41
C ASP A 48 -25.22 -3.43 -9.44
N ASP A 49 -26.11 -2.76 -8.71
CA ASP A 49 -25.72 -1.73 -7.73
C ASP A 49 -24.94 -2.32 -6.55
N GLU A 50 -25.41 -3.46 -6.02
CA GLU A 50 -24.72 -4.19 -4.95
C GLU A 50 -23.39 -4.74 -5.43
N ALA A 51 -23.37 -5.32 -6.64
CA ALA A 51 -22.16 -5.84 -7.27
C ALA A 51 -21.12 -4.74 -7.47
N HIS A 52 -21.55 -3.53 -7.86
CA HIS A 52 -20.67 -2.39 -8.05
C HIS A 52 -20.09 -1.87 -6.72
N VAL A 53 -20.87 -1.85 -5.64
CA VAL A 53 -20.38 -1.50 -4.30
C VAL A 53 -19.38 -2.54 -3.78
N ALA A 54 -19.73 -3.84 -3.88
CA ALA A 54 -18.88 -4.95 -3.50
C ALA A 54 -17.55 -4.96 -4.27
N ALA A 55 -17.60 -4.76 -5.59
CA ALA A 55 -16.40 -4.72 -6.43
C ALA A 55 -15.49 -3.55 -6.06
N ARG A 56 -16.05 -2.34 -5.83
CA ARG A 56 -15.26 -1.18 -5.39
C ARG A 56 -14.62 -1.40 -4.03
N TYR A 57 -15.35 -2.01 -3.09
CA TYR A 57 -14.83 -2.36 -1.78
C TYR A 57 -13.66 -3.36 -1.88
N LEU A 58 -13.83 -4.45 -2.62
CA LEU A 58 -12.80 -5.47 -2.82
C LEU A 58 -11.56 -4.90 -3.53
N ALA A 59 -11.76 -4.10 -4.58
CA ALA A 59 -10.66 -3.44 -5.29
C ALA A 59 -9.85 -2.52 -4.37
N ARG A 60 -10.52 -1.76 -3.49
CA ARG A 60 -9.87 -0.90 -2.49
C ARG A 60 -9.01 -1.72 -1.53
N HIS A 61 -9.56 -2.78 -0.95
CA HIS A 61 -8.82 -3.64 -0.01
C HIS A 61 -7.64 -4.33 -0.68
N ARG A 62 -7.82 -4.89 -1.87
CA ARG A 62 -6.73 -5.51 -2.64
C ARG A 62 -5.61 -4.52 -2.86
N ARG A 63 -5.92 -3.29 -3.30
CA ARG A 63 -4.91 -2.24 -3.51
C ARG A 63 -4.14 -1.91 -2.24
N HIS A 64 -4.82 -1.65 -1.12
CA HIS A 64 -4.13 -1.27 0.11
C HIS A 64 -3.33 -2.43 0.71
N ARG A 65 -3.84 -3.67 0.66
CA ARG A 65 -3.10 -4.87 1.07
C ARG A 65 -1.83 -5.04 0.23
N SER A 66 -1.91 -4.91 -1.09
CA SER A 66 -0.75 -5.03 -1.97
C SER A 66 0.28 -3.93 -1.72
N VAL A 67 -0.17 -2.67 -1.59
CA VAL A 67 0.72 -1.54 -1.28
C VAL A 67 1.37 -1.72 0.09
N GLY A 68 0.58 -2.02 1.12
CA GLY A 68 1.06 -2.25 2.48
C GLY A 68 2.06 -3.40 2.55
N GLY A 69 1.76 -4.54 1.91
CA GLY A 69 2.67 -5.67 1.85
C GLY A 69 4.00 -5.34 1.17
N LEU A 70 3.97 -4.58 0.08
CA LEU A 70 5.18 -4.14 -0.62
C LEU A 70 6.00 -3.15 0.20
N LEU A 71 5.36 -2.24 0.93
CA LEU A 71 6.06 -1.36 1.87
C LEU A 71 6.71 -2.15 3.00
N GLY A 72 6.04 -3.17 3.52
CA GLY A 72 6.57 -4.08 4.52
C GLY A 72 7.81 -4.84 4.03
N VAL A 73 7.75 -5.43 2.84
CA VAL A 73 8.89 -6.11 2.21
C VAL A 73 10.05 -5.14 1.98
N ALA A 74 9.76 -3.95 1.44
CA ALA A 74 10.79 -2.94 1.21
C ALA A 74 11.48 -2.51 2.50
N LEU A 75 10.70 -2.31 3.58
CA LEU A 75 11.23 -2.02 4.91
C LEU A 75 12.16 -3.14 5.40
N ALA A 76 11.74 -4.41 5.31
CA ALA A 76 12.56 -5.53 5.73
C ALA A 76 13.89 -5.62 4.97
N VAL A 77 13.86 -5.41 3.66
CA VAL A 77 15.08 -5.43 2.84
C VAL A 77 16.02 -4.29 3.22
N VAL A 78 15.49 -3.07 3.37
CA VAL A 78 16.31 -1.91 3.76
C VAL A 78 16.92 -2.12 5.14
N VAL A 79 16.12 -2.58 6.10
CA VAL A 79 16.59 -2.84 7.47
C VAL A 79 17.63 -3.97 7.49
N GLY A 80 17.34 -5.08 6.83
CA GLY A 80 18.23 -6.24 6.70
C GLY A 80 19.58 -5.87 6.10
N VAL A 81 19.59 -5.20 4.95
CA VAL A 81 20.84 -4.78 4.29
C VAL A 81 21.59 -3.73 5.10
N ARG A 82 20.91 -2.73 5.68
CA ARG A 82 21.59 -1.59 6.32
C ARG A 82 22.14 -1.92 7.70
N TRP A 83 21.43 -2.71 8.50
CA TRP A 83 21.81 -3.01 9.88
C TRP A 83 22.37 -4.43 10.06
N TYR A 84 21.86 -5.41 9.33
CA TYR A 84 22.19 -6.83 9.55
C TYR A 84 23.08 -7.44 8.46
N GLN A 85 23.33 -6.70 7.36
CA GLN A 85 24.06 -7.16 6.17
C GLN A 85 23.48 -8.45 5.55
N SER A 86 22.25 -8.80 5.89
CA SER A 86 21.57 -10.01 5.44
C SER A 86 20.07 -9.77 5.34
N VAL A 87 19.41 -10.51 4.44
CA VAL A 87 17.96 -10.48 4.27
C VAL A 87 17.47 -11.90 4.55
N GLY A 88 16.60 -12.04 5.56
CA GLY A 88 16.03 -13.32 5.95
C GLY A 88 14.67 -13.55 5.30
N PHE A 89 14.40 -14.82 4.97
CA PHE A 89 13.06 -15.29 4.63
C PHE A 89 12.60 -16.26 5.70
N GLY A 90 11.66 -15.82 6.54
CA GLY A 90 11.03 -16.66 7.56
C GLY A 90 11.50 -16.37 8.98
N PHE A 91 10.68 -16.85 9.92
CA PHE A 91 10.66 -16.43 11.33
C PHE A 91 11.88 -16.87 12.17
N SER A 92 12.89 -17.54 11.59
CA SER A 92 13.91 -18.26 12.36
C SER A 92 15.35 -17.72 12.28
N GLN A 93 15.63 -16.65 11.53
CA GLN A 93 17.02 -16.21 11.28
C GLN A 93 17.33 -14.76 11.69
N GLY A 94 16.95 -14.35 12.90
CA GLY A 94 17.45 -13.12 13.53
C GLY A 94 16.37 -12.10 13.90
N SER A 95 16.49 -10.87 13.40
CA SER A 95 15.60 -9.74 13.74
C SER A 95 14.30 -9.78 12.94
N PRO A 96 13.11 -9.68 13.58
CA PRO A 96 11.83 -9.70 12.87
C PRO A 96 11.67 -8.52 11.91
N LEU A 97 12.38 -7.41 12.14
CA LEU A 97 12.37 -6.25 11.25
C LEU A 97 13.18 -6.47 9.97
N ALA A 98 14.03 -7.50 9.91
CA ALA A 98 14.78 -7.89 8.72
C ALA A 98 14.14 -9.09 7.99
N ASP A 99 13.05 -9.65 8.52
CA ASP A 99 12.33 -10.76 7.93
C ASP A 99 11.29 -10.25 6.93
N VAL A 100 11.50 -10.62 5.67
CA VAL A 100 10.65 -10.24 4.54
C VAL A 100 9.23 -10.77 4.69
N LEU A 101 9.05 -11.98 5.22
CA LEU A 101 7.71 -12.57 5.38
C LEU A 101 6.96 -11.87 6.50
N PHE A 102 7.60 -11.69 7.65
CA PHE A 102 6.99 -11.01 8.79
C PHE A 102 6.57 -9.58 8.41
N CYS A 103 7.49 -8.75 7.91
CA CYS A 103 7.16 -7.38 7.56
C CYS A 103 6.20 -7.28 6.38
N GLY A 104 6.28 -8.19 5.41
CA GLY A 104 5.32 -8.27 4.31
C GLY A 104 3.90 -8.53 4.80
N VAL A 105 3.70 -9.53 5.68
CA VAL A 105 2.39 -9.82 6.28
C VAL A 105 1.91 -8.66 7.17
N ALA A 106 2.78 -8.12 8.02
CA ALA A 106 2.46 -6.96 8.84
C ALA A 106 2.00 -5.76 7.98
N GLY A 107 2.69 -5.52 6.87
CA GLY A 107 2.33 -4.51 5.89
C GLY A 107 0.96 -4.76 5.25
N VAL A 108 0.65 -6.01 4.89
CA VAL A 108 -0.68 -6.38 4.38
C VAL A 108 -1.78 -6.08 5.41
N LEU A 109 -1.55 -6.41 6.68
CA LEU A 109 -2.51 -6.15 7.78
C LEU A 109 -2.72 -4.65 7.99
N VAL A 110 -1.64 -3.87 8.07
CA VAL A 110 -1.71 -2.41 8.19
C VAL A 110 -2.44 -1.82 6.97
N GLY A 111 -2.12 -2.28 5.76
CA GLY A 111 -2.84 -1.89 4.54
C GLY A 111 -4.33 -2.22 4.60
N ALA A 112 -4.70 -3.40 5.11
CA ALA A 112 -6.10 -3.77 5.28
C ALA A 112 -6.82 -2.84 6.28
N LEU A 113 -6.17 -2.49 7.40
CA LEU A 113 -6.72 -1.56 8.39
C LEU A 113 -6.87 -0.15 7.81
N LEU A 114 -5.88 0.34 7.06
CA LEU A 114 -5.95 1.63 6.36
C LEU A 114 -7.04 1.69 5.29
N ALA A 115 -7.43 0.55 4.71
CA ALA A 115 -8.58 0.51 3.81
C ALA A 115 -9.91 0.76 4.56
N GLU A 116 -9.98 0.38 5.84
CA GLU A 116 -11.16 0.55 6.70
C GLU A 116 -11.21 1.88 7.43
N THR A 117 -10.09 2.56 7.66
CA THR A 117 -10.06 3.85 8.37
C THR A 117 -10.93 4.91 7.69
N TYR A 118 -11.19 4.80 6.39
CA TYR A 118 -12.15 5.65 5.68
C TYR A 118 -13.57 5.58 6.28
N ARG A 119 -13.97 4.44 6.87
CA ARG A 119 -15.28 4.27 7.54
C ARG A 119 -15.31 4.87 8.94
N LEU A 120 -14.14 5.03 9.57
CA LEU A 120 -14.00 5.47 10.96
C LEU A 120 -14.10 6.98 11.14
N ARG A 121 -14.02 7.78 10.05
CA ARG A 121 -14.18 9.24 10.17
C ARG A 121 -15.62 9.53 10.65
N PRO A 122 -15.82 10.15 11.83
CA PRO A 122 -17.15 10.49 12.30
C PRO A 122 -17.76 11.48 11.30
N ALA A 123 -18.83 11.07 10.63
CA ALA A 123 -19.64 12.01 9.87
C ALA A 123 -20.57 12.68 10.89
N ALA A 124 -20.56 14.00 10.98
CA ALA A 124 -21.52 14.71 11.79
C ALA A 124 -22.91 14.57 11.14
N GLY A 125 -23.81 13.77 11.73
CA GLY A 125 -25.20 13.65 11.29
C GLY A 125 -25.71 12.20 11.12
N ALA A 126 -27.00 12.07 10.82
CA ALA A 126 -27.66 10.79 10.57
C ALA A 126 -27.09 10.15 9.29
N ARG A 127 -26.67 8.88 9.38
CA ARG A 127 -26.19 8.10 8.23
C ARG A 127 -27.36 7.33 7.62
N THR A 128 -27.66 7.60 6.35
CA THR A 128 -28.55 6.76 5.53
C THR A 128 -27.69 5.91 4.60
N ALA A 129 -27.84 4.59 4.64
CA ALA A 129 -27.26 3.73 3.63
C ALA A 129 -28.05 3.90 2.33
N SER A 130 -27.46 4.55 1.33
CA SER A 130 -28.03 4.72 0.00
C SER A 130 -27.12 4.07 -1.03
N LEU A 131 -27.73 3.38 -1.99
CA LEU A 131 -27.06 2.87 -3.18
C LEU A 131 -26.99 3.93 -4.29
N GLU A 132 -27.58 5.11 -4.08
CA GLU A 132 -27.54 6.17 -5.09
C GLU A 132 -26.11 6.63 -5.37
N PRO A 133 -25.78 6.93 -6.64
CA PRO A 133 -24.49 7.47 -7.01
C PRO A 133 -24.18 8.76 -6.24
N HIS A 134 -23.11 8.74 -5.46
CA HIS A 134 -22.65 9.94 -4.76
C HIS A 134 -21.86 10.84 -5.73
N ALA A 135 -22.00 12.16 -5.57
CA ALA A 135 -21.22 13.11 -6.32
C ALA A 135 -19.70 12.84 -6.16
N PRO A 136 -18.91 13.00 -7.24
CA PRO A 136 -17.47 12.78 -7.17
C PRO A 136 -16.84 13.68 -6.11
N ALA A 137 -15.81 13.16 -5.43
CA ALA A 137 -15.11 13.90 -4.38
C ALA A 137 -14.61 15.25 -4.92
N PRO A 138 -14.89 16.36 -4.22
CA PRO A 138 -14.36 17.66 -4.63
C PRO A 138 -12.82 17.61 -4.59
N HIS A 139 -12.18 18.14 -5.63
CA HIS A 139 -10.72 18.29 -5.76
C HIS A 139 -9.89 17.03 -6.09
N ALA A 140 -10.35 16.18 -7.00
CA ALA A 140 -9.56 15.03 -7.48
C ALA A 140 -8.14 15.39 -7.99
N GLY A 141 -7.97 16.57 -8.60
CA GLY A 141 -6.68 17.08 -9.06
C GLY A 141 -5.68 17.34 -7.92
N THR A 142 -6.15 17.86 -6.78
CA THR A 142 -5.31 18.10 -5.61
C THR A 142 -4.83 16.78 -5.00
N VAL A 143 -5.69 15.77 -4.94
CA VAL A 143 -5.32 14.42 -4.49
C VAL A 143 -4.25 13.80 -5.40
N LEU A 144 -4.37 14.00 -6.71
CA LEU A 144 -3.36 13.54 -7.66
C LEU A 144 -2.02 14.26 -7.45
N ALA A 145 -2.03 15.59 -7.34
CA ALA A 145 -0.83 16.37 -7.08
C ALA A 145 -0.13 15.95 -5.78
N ALA A 146 -0.89 15.78 -4.69
CA ALA A 146 -0.37 15.31 -3.42
C ALA A 146 0.29 13.92 -3.54
N ARG A 147 -0.31 13.00 -4.31
CA ARG A 147 0.27 11.67 -4.59
C ARG A 147 1.57 11.74 -5.39
N VAL A 148 1.65 12.64 -6.37
CA VAL A 148 2.86 12.84 -7.18
C VAL A 148 3.99 13.39 -6.33
N VAL A 149 3.71 14.42 -5.52
CA VAL A 149 4.69 15.02 -4.60
C VAL A 149 5.17 13.97 -3.59
N LEU A 150 4.26 13.20 -3.00
CA LEU A 150 4.61 12.13 -2.08
C LEU A 150 5.53 11.08 -2.74
N ALA A 151 5.19 10.64 -3.96
CA ALA A 151 6.01 9.68 -4.70
C ALA A 151 7.40 10.24 -5.00
N ALA A 152 7.50 11.51 -5.41
CA ALA A 152 8.77 12.17 -5.66
C ALA A 152 9.63 12.27 -4.39
N SER A 153 9.03 12.64 -3.25
CA SER A 153 9.70 12.70 -1.96
C SER A 153 10.21 11.34 -1.48
N LEU A 154 9.45 10.27 -1.71
CA LEU A 154 9.88 8.90 -1.39
C LEU A 154 11.09 8.48 -2.24
N VAL A 155 11.08 8.78 -3.54
CA VAL A 155 12.21 8.49 -4.43
C VAL A 155 13.46 9.26 -4.02
N ALA A 156 13.31 10.55 -3.70
CA ALA A 156 14.40 11.39 -3.23
C ALA A 156 14.96 10.90 -1.88
N GLY A 157 14.09 10.58 -0.92
CA GLY A 157 14.49 10.04 0.39
C GLY A 157 15.22 8.71 0.28
N ALA A 158 14.77 7.81 -0.61
CA ALA A 158 15.45 6.55 -0.89
C ALA A 158 16.84 6.78 -1.51
N ALA A 159 16.98 7.72 -2.44
CA ALA A 159 18.26 8.08 -3.03
C ALA A 159 19.23 8.64 -1.97
N LEU A 160 18.75 9.53 -1.09
CA LEU A 160 19.55 10.11 -0.01
C LEU A 160 20.03 9.06 1.00
N LEU A 161 19.16 8.13 1.39
CA LEU A 161 19.50 6.97 2.23
C LEU A 161 20.67 6.16 1.67
N VAL A 162 20.65 5.90 0.36
CA VAL A 162 21.70 5.11 -0.31
C VAL A 162 23.01 5.88 -0.41
N THR A 163 22.97 7.20 -0.61
CA THR A 163 24.18 8.03 -0.65
C THR A 163 24.84 8.24 0.72
N GLY A 164 24.22 7.77 1.80
CA GLY A 164 24.71 7.97 3.17
C GLY A 164 24.51 9.39 3.70
N ALA A 165 23.77 10.23 2.97
CA ALA A 165 23.44 11.59 3.34
C ALA A 165 22.29 11.63 4.35
N GLY A 166 22.60 11.25 5.60
CA GLY A 166 21.91 11.68 6.82
C GLY A 166 20.52 11.09 7.12
N ALA A 167 20.36 10.54 8.33
CA ALA A 167 19.08 10.09 8.89
C ALA A 167 17.96 11.17 8.90
N ALA A 168 18.32 12.46 8.77
CA ALA A 168 17.40 13.58 8.71
C ALA A 168 16.54 13.62 7.42
N ALA A 169 17.02 13.04 6.32
CA ALA A 169 16.25 12.93 5.07
C ALA A 169 15.11 11.90 5.17
N VAL A 170 15.29 10.87 6.01
CA VAL A 170 14.33 9.79 6.21
C VAL A 170 13.18 10.23 7.10
N THR A 171 13.49 10.98 8.17
CA THR A 171 12.49 11.52 9.09
C THR A 171 11.60 12.56 8.41
N SER A 172 12.16 13.40 7.53
CA SER A 172 11.40 14.38 6.74
C SER A 172 10.50 13.73 5.68
N ALA A 173 10.98 12.67 4.99
CA ALA A 173 10.15 11.90 4.06
C ALA A 173 9.02 11.12 4.76
N ALA A 174 9.30 10.54 5.93
CA ALA A 174 8.28 9.84 6.75
C ALA A 174 7.23 10.81 7.31
N ALA A 175 7.64 12.00 7.76
CA ALA A 175 6.73 13.05 8.19
C ALA A 175 5.82 13.52 7.04
N GLY A 176 6.36 13.69 5.83
CA GLY A 176 5.58 14.03 4.63
C GLY A 176 4.54 12.96 4.27
N ALA A 177 4.89 11.68 4.40
CA ALA A 177 3.95 10.57 4.17
C ALA A 177 2.81 10.52 5.19
N LEU A 178 3.08 10.86 6.46
CA LEU A 178 2.07 10.97 7.50
C LEU A 178 1.10 12.13 7.26
N VAL A 179 1.59 13.27 6.75
CA VAL A 179 0.75 14.45 6.47
C VAL A 179 -0.16 14.25 5.25
N VAL A 180 0.30 13.52 4.22
CA VAL A 180 -0.50 13.26 3.00
C VAL A 180 -1.45 12.06 3.18
N GLY A 181 -1.24 11.22 4.20
CA GLY A 181 -2.05 10.04 4.49
C GLY A 181 -3.34 10.28 5.29
N VAL A 182 -3.57 11.50 5.79
CA VAL A 182 -4.78 11.93 6.54
C VAL A 182 -5.73 12.72 5.64
#